data_AF-S4NHT7-F1
#
_entry.id   AF-S4NHT7-F1
#
_cell.length_a   1.000
_cell.length_b   1.000
_cell.length_c   1.000
_cell.angle_alpha   90.00
_cell.angle_beta   90.00
_cell.angle_gamma   90.00
#
_symmetry.space_group_name_H-M   'P 1'
#
loop_
_entity.id
_entity.type
_entity.pdbx_description
1 polymer ?
#
loop_
_entity_poly.entity_id
_entity_poly.type
_entity_poly.pdbx_seq_one_letter_code
_entity_poly.pdbx_strand_id
1 'polypeptide(L)'
;MENDYKVKVENVTKEYELFKTQSEKLRSFFSITKKPVPHFWSLMGVSLTIKPGETLGLIGVNGSGKSTISNIISGIIPQTTGYVDVRGETSIVAIHAGLRSSLTGRENIRLKSLMQGLTNEEIDELMPDIIAFADIGDFVDQPVKSYSSGMRSRLGFAIAVHINPDILIIDEALSVGDDTFYQKCVDKITEFKEEGKTIIFVSHSLKQIEMLCDKVAWINYGELKMVGETKEVTKKYREFTQWFKKLSKKEKHKFETERKSVQKNFSIKNYQKQITEQAQKEHPDEKDIPAKIHKQFYGSVISEKMSIWNQLLTWAVLILVVFFCLVNVSGHSLQHVIDNPTSIVHPSHTLHLPGKE
;
A
#
# COMPACT_ATOMS: atom_id res chain seq x y z
N MET A 1 9.60 28.24 -7.47
CA MET A 1 8.15 28.14 -7.16
C MET A 1 8.07 27.60 -5.75
N GLU A 2 7.52 28.39 -4.83
CA GLU A 2 7.28 27.95 -3.45
C GLU A 2 6.42 26.68 -3.52
N ASN A 3 6.95 25.54 -3.10
CA ASN A 3 6.21 24.28 -3.15
C ASN A 3 5.11 24.35 -2.08
N ASP A 4 3.88 24.67 -2.49
CA ASP A 4 2.70 24.77 -1.61
C ASP A 4 2.40 23.43 -0.87
N TYR A 5 2.91 22.31 -1.38
CA TYR A 5 2.80 21.00 -0.75
C TYR A 5 4.02 20.09 -0.98
N LYS A 6 4.22 19.14 -0.05
CA LYS A 6 5.13 18.00 -0.17
C LYS A 6 4.39 16.72 -0.55
N VAL A 7 3.17 16.54 -0.05
CA VAL A 7 2.27 15.44 -0.40
C VAL A 7 0.88 15.99 -0.72
N LYS A 8 0.29 15.56 -1.84
CA LYS A 8 -1.08 15.89 -2.23
C LYS A 8 -1.84 14.63 -2.57
N VAL A 9 -2.99 14.44 -1.93
CA VAL A 9 -3.92 13.33 -2.13
C VAL A 9 -5.26 13.95 -2.47
N GLU A 10 -5.87 13.57 -3.59
CA GLU A 10 -7.17 14.08 -4.01
C GLU A 10 -8.10 12.96 -4.42
N ASN A 11 -9.26 12.89 -3.75
CA ASN A 11 -10.36 11.98 -4.03
C ASN A 11 -9.92 10.52 -4.10
N VAL A 12 -8.94 10.14 -3.27
CA VAL A 12 -8.32 8.82 -3.31
C VAL A 12 -9.27 7.77 -2.75
N THR A 13 -9.46 6.73 -3.55
CA THR A 13 -10.24 5.55 -3.17
C THR A 13 -9.37 4.31 -3.21
N LYS A 14 -9.71 3.32 -2.39
CA LYS A 14 -9.05 2.01 -2.43
C LYS A 14 -10.03 0.89 -2.15
N GLU A 15 -10.27 0.08 -3.16
CA GLU A 15 -11.07 -1.13 -3.13
C GLU A 15 -10.18 -2.35 -2.90
N TYR A 16 -10.67 -3.30 -2.11
CA TYR A 16 -10.07 -4.63 -1.97
C TYR A 16 -11.09 -5.70 -2.36
N GLU A 17 -10.72 -6.54 -3.32
CA GLU A 17 -11.47 -7.75 -3.69
C GLU A 17 -11.19 -8.87 -2.67
N LEU A 18 -12.24 -9.44 -2.08
CA LEU A 18 -12.20 -10.48 -1.05
C LEU A 18 -12.29 -11.88 -1.67
N PHE A 19 -11.22 -12.31 -2.33
CA PHE A 19 -11.08 -13.70 -2.78
C PHE A 19 -10.81 -14.62 -1.59
N LYS A 20 -11.43 -15.80 -1.55
CA LYS A 20 -11.16 -16.79 -0.49
C LYS A 20 -9.89 -17.60 -0.77
N THR A 21 -9.55 -17.78 -2.05
CA THR A 21 -8.39 -18.58 -2.48
C THR A 21 -7.67 -17.96 -3.67
N GLN A 22 -6.38 -18.26 -3.85
CA GLN A 22 -5.62 -17.85 -5.05
C GLN A 22 -6.22 -18.44 -6.34
N SER A 23 -6.77 -19.65 -6.27
CA SER A 23 -7.46 -20.30 -7.39
C SER A 23 -8.70 -19.52 -7.84
N GLU A 24 -9.46 -18.92 -6.91
CA GLU A 24 -10.59 -18.03 -7.25
C GLU A 24 -10.11 -16.75 -7.96
N LYS A 25 -8.99 -16.16 -7.51
CA LYS A 25 -8.40 -14.98 -8.15
C LYS A 25 -7.98 -15.28 -9.59
N LEU A 26 -7.27 -16.40 -9.82
CA LEU A 26 -6.88 -16.85 -11.16
C LEU A 26 -8.11 -17.13 -12.04
N ARG A 27 -9.12 -17.85 -11.50
CA ARG A 27 -10.37 -18.08 -12.24
C ARG A 27 -11.08 -16.79 -12.60
N SER A 28 -11.14 -15.80 -11.72
CA SER A 28 -11.73 -14.49 -12.01
C SER A 28 -10.98 -13.74 -13.10
N PHE A 29 -9.65 -13.87 -13.15
CA PHE A 29 -8.81 -13.25 -14.17
C PHE A 29 -9.05 -13.81 -15.57
N PHE A 30 -9.21 -15.14 -15.69
CA PHE A 30 -9.47 -15.83 -16.96
C PHE A 30 -10.96 -15.98 -17.32
N SER A 31 -11.86 -15.73 -16.37
CA SER A 31 -13.30 -15.89 -16.58
C SER A 31 -13.81 -14.86 -17.57
N ILE A 32 -14.44 -15.35 -18.64
CA ILE A 32 -15.18 -14.55 -19.61
C ILE A 32 -16.46 -13.97 -18.96
N THR A 33 -16.97 -14.62 -17.91
CA THR A 33 -18.15 -14.18 -17.16
C THR A 33 -17.74 -13.32 -15.95
N LYS A 34 -18.29 -12.10 -15.83
CA LYS A 34 -18.07 -11.19 -14.69
C LYS A 34 -18.94 -11.60 -13.50
N LYS A 35 -18.55 -12.64 -12.76
CA LYS A 35 -19.17 -12.89 -11.45
C LYS A 35 -18.72 -11.79 -10.47
N PRO A 36 -19.65 -11.17 -9.72
CA PRO A 36 -19.29 -10.17 -8.74
C PRO A 36 -18.48 -10.81 -7.61
N VAL A 37 -17.25 -10.35 -7.43
CA VAL A 37 -16.39 -10.73 -6.30
C VAL A 37 -16.81 -9.87 -5.11
N PRO A 38 -17.00 -10.46 -3.91
CA PRO A 38 -17.21 -9.67 -2.71
C PRO A 38 -16.04 -8.70 -2.55
N HIS A 39 -16.32 -7.43 -2.29
CA HIS A 39 -15.30 -6.39 -2.15
C HIS A 39 -15.67 -5.46 -1.00
N PHE A 40 -14.73 -4.62 -0.61
CA PHE A 40 -14.99 -3.49 0.28
C PHE A 40 -14.08 -2.30 -0.04
N TRP A 41 -14.57 -1.10 0.24
CA TRP A 41 -13.83 0.14 0.09
C TRP A 41 -13.15 0.51 1.41
N SER A 42 -11.83 0.39 1.43
CA SER A 42 -10.98 0.80 2.56
C SER A 42 -10.81 2.32 2.64
N LEU A 43 -10.86 3.02 1.50
CA LEU A 43 -10.86 4.47 1.37
C LEU A 43 -11.95 4.87 0.36
N MET A 44 -12.74 5.88 0.70
CA MET A 44 -13.95 6.32 0.00
C MET A 44 -13.88 7.80 -0.38
N GLY A 45 -12.77 8.23 -0.98
CA GLY A 45 -12.60 9.59 -1.47
C GLY A 45 -11.90 10.50 -0.46
N VAL A 46 -10.68 10.12 -0.06
CA VAL A 46 -9.86 10.89 0.87
C VAL A 46 -9.08 11.95 0.11
N SER A 47 -9.19 13.20 0.55
CA SER A 47 -8.42 14.33 0.05
C SER A 47 -7.65 14.99 1.20
N LEU A 48 -6.33 15.06 1.12
CA LEU A 48 -5.47 15.68 2.12
C LEU A 48 -4.22 16.28 1.46
N THR A 49 -3.70 17.36 2.04
CA THR A 49 -2.48 18.03 1.57
C THR A 49 -1.56 18.25 2.76
N ILE A 50 -0.28 17.93 2.59
CA ILE A 50 0.76 18.05 3.62
C ILE A 50 1.81 19.01 3.10
N LYS A 51 2.14 20.01 3.92
CA LYS A 51 3.16 21.01 3.58
C LYS A 51 4.59 20.48 3.83
N PRO A 52 5.60 21.02 3.15
CA PRO A 52 7.00 20.72 3.48
C PRO A 52 7.27 21.04 4.97
N GLY A 53 7.99 20.15 5.67
CA GLY A 53 8.32 20.31 7.09
C GLY A 53 7.17 20.07 8.09
N GLU A 54 5.94 19.79 7.60
CA GLU A 54 4.80 19.53 8.47
C GLU A 54 4.79 18.07 8.97
N THR A 55 4.50 17.86 10.25
CA THR A 55 4.22 16.53 10.81
C THR A 55 2.71 16.31 10.89
N LEU A 56 2.19 15.37 10.08
CA LEU A 56 0.79 14.98 10.06
C LEU A 56 0.55 13.69 10.85
N GLY A 57 -0.31 13.75 11.86
CA GLY A 57 -0.83 12.58 12.57
C GLY A 57 -2.01 11.94 11.86
N LEU A 58 -1.99 10.63 11.63
CA LEU A 58 -3.15 9.86 11.15
C LEU A 58 -3.81 9.12 12.33
N ILE A 59 -5.06 9.48 12.64
CA ILE A 59 -5.83 8.87 13.74
C ILE A 59 -7.15 8.25 13.26
N GLY A 60 -7.66 7.30 14.05
CA GLY A 60 -8.88 6.56 13.71
C GLY A 60 -8.92 5.17 14.32
N VAL A 61 -10.10 4.57 14.34
CA VAL A 61 -10.31 3.21 14.84
C VAL A 61 -9.59 2.15 14.00
N ASN A 62 -9.47 0.93 14.51
CA ASN A 62 -8.89 -0.18 13.75
C ASN A 62 -9.73 -0.44 12.50
N GLY A 63 -9.06 -0.66 11.36
CA GLY A 63 -9.74 -0.84 10.07
C GLY A 63 -10.32 0.45 9.48
N SER A 64 -9.96 1.63 10.00
CA SER A 64 -10.46 2.89 9.44
C SER A 64 -9.83 3.31 8.11
N GLY A 65 -8.68 2.72 7.72
CA GLY A 65 -7.97 3.03 6.47
C GLY A 65 -6.64 3.77 6.64
N LYS A 66 -6.17 4.02 7.88
CA LYS A 66 -4.90 4.74 8.15
C LYS A 66 -3.68 4.12 7.45
N SER A 67 -3.41 2.83 7.69
CA SER A 67 -2.29 2.14 7.05
C SER A 67 -2.48 2.03 5.53
N THR A 68 -3.73 1.97 5.04
CA THR A 68 -3.99 1.99 3.60
C THR A 68 -3.57 3.31 2.96
N ILE A 69 -3.99 4.46 3.51
CA ILE A 69 -3.59 5.75 2.94
C ILE A 69 -2.09 6.00 3.11
N SER A 70 -1.52 5.58 4.24
CA SER A 70 -0.08 5.63 4.51
C SER A 70 0.71 4.82 3.46
N ASN A 71 0.28 3.60 3.15
CA ASN A 71 0.89 2.74 2.14
C ASN A 71 0.72 3.26 0.70
N ILE A 72 -0.34 4.02 0.44
CA ILE A 72 -0.54 4.69 -0.86
C ILE A 72 0.44 5.86 -1.00
N ILE A 73 0.59 6.68 0.05
CA ILE A 73 1.53 7.80 0.04
C ILE A 73 2.99 7.30 -0.04
N SER A 74 3.32 6.17 0.59
CA SER A 74 4.65 5.56 0.48
C SER A 74 4.92 4.83 -0.84
N GLY A 75 3.92 4.73 -1.73
CA GLY A 75 4.05 4.02 -3.01
C GLY A 75 4.07 2.48 -2.91
N ILE A 76 3.83 1.90 -1.73
CA ILE A 76 3.81 0.43 -1.55
C ILE A 76 2.61 -0.20 -2.26
N ILE A 77 1.45 0.47 -2.22
CA ILE A 77 0.26 0.03 -2.93
C ILE A 77 -0.29 1.18 -3.79
N PRO A 78 -0.81 0.90 -5.00
CA PRO A 78 -1.50 1.91 -5.77
C PRO A 78 -2.91 2.17 -5.21
N GLN A 79 -3.42 3.37 -5.41
CA GLN A 79 -4.83 3.70 -5.24
C GLN A 79 -5.71 3.05 -6.32
N THR A 80 -7.00 2.86 -6.02
CA THR A 80 -7.98 2.40 -7.03
C THR A 80 -8.41 3.54 -7.94
N THR A 81 -8.65 4.72 -7.38
CA THR A 81 -8.83 5.97 -8.13
C THR A 81 -8.31 7.15 -7.32
N GLY A 82 -8.34 8.31 -7.97
CA GLY A 82 -7.90 9.57 -7.41
C GLY A 82 -6.43 9.82 -7.70
N TYR A 83 -5.98 10.96 -7.23
CA TYR A 83 -4.66 11.48 -7.54
C TYR A 83 -3.80 11.51 -6.29
N VAL A 84 -2.55 11.08 -6.44
CA VAL A 84 -1.53 11.09 -5.39
C VAL A 84 -0.27 11.67 -6.01
N ASP A 85 0.24 12.75 -5.42
CA ASP A 85 1.51 13.38 -5.79
C ASP A 85 2.39 13.50 -4.55
N VAL A 86 3.59 12.95 -4.64
CA VAL A 86 4.55 12.84 -3.54
C VAL A 86 5.87 13.38 -4.05
N ARG A 87 6.32 14.49 -3.47
CA ARG A 87 7.48 15.24 -3.97
C ARG A 87 8.70 15.00 -3.08
N GLY A 88 9.36 13.87 -3.27
CA GLY A 88 10.55 13.48 -2.52
C GLY A 88 10.59 11.99 -2.23
N GLU A 89 11.71 11.54 -1.69
CA GLU A 89 11.89 10.15 -1.29
C GLU A 89 11.15 9.84 0.02
N THR A 90 10.38 8.75 0.00
CA THR A 90 9.62 8.27 1.15
C THR A 90 10.33 7.09 1.81
N SER A 91 10.44 7.12 3.13
CA SER A 91 10.85 5.95 3.93
C SER A 91 9.76 5.57 4.90
N ILE A 92 9.42 4.28 4.97
CA ILE A 92 8.40 3.76 5.89
C ILE A 92 9.04 2.98 7.03
N VAL A 93 8.57 3.24 8.24
CA VAL A 93 8.84 2.45 9.44
C VAL A 93 7.55 1.82 9.90
N ALA A 94 7.42 0.53 9.68
CA ALA A 94 6.33 -0.27 10.22
C ALA A 94 6.88 -1.35 11.16
N ILE A 95 6.06 -1.85 12.08
CA ILE A 95 6.40 -2.99 12.96
C ILE A 95 6.95 -4.19 12.15
N HIS A 96 6.44 -4.37 10.94
CA HIS A 96 6.99 -5.29 9.95
C HIS A 96 7.80 -4.50 8.94
N ALA A 97 9.00 -4.05 9.34
CA ALA A 97 9.81 -3.14 8.54
C ALA A 97 10.28 -3.72 7.19
N GLY A 98 9.71 -4.79 6.65
CA GLY A 98 10.13 -5.39 5.37
C GLY A 98 11.49 -6.08 5.46
N LEU A 99 11.94 -6.44 6.67
CA LEU A 99 13.17 -7.19 6.88
C LEU A 99 13.00 -8.62 6.34
N ARG A 100 13.99 -9.11 5.58
CA ARG A 100 14.07 -10.50 5.15
C ARG A 100 14.52 -11.37 6.31
N SER A 101 13.64 -12.25 6.75
CA SER A 101 13.84 -13.12 7.91
C SER A 101 15.01 -14.11 7.76
N SER A 102 15.35 -14.48 6.52
CA SER A 102 16.47 -15.37 6.20
C SER A 102 17.84 -14.69 6.30
N LEU A 103 17.89 -13.36 6.22
CA LEU A 103 19.12 -12.57 6.24
C LEU A 103 19.45 -12.10 7.65
N THR A 104 20.72 -11.81 7.92
CA THR A 104 21.18 -11.19 9.17
C THR A 104 20.72 -9.74 9.28
N GLY A 105 20.86 -9.13 10.45
CA GLY A 105 20.61 -7.70 10.65
C GLY A 105 21.47 -6.85 9.72
N ARG A 106 22.79 -7.12 9.66
CA ARG A 106 23.75 -6.43 8.79
C ARG A 106 23.38 -6.53 7.30
N GLU A 107 23.02 -7.72 6.85
CA GLU A 107 22.58 -7.95 5.47
C GLU A 107 21.27 -7.20 5.16
N ASN A 108 20.35 -7.11 6.13
CA ASN A 108 19.13 -6.34 5.98
C ASN A 108 19.39 -4.83 5.92
N ILE A 109 20.34 -4.31 6.71
CA ILE A 109 20.78 -2.90 6.62
C ILE A 109 21.24 -2.62 5.20
N ARG A 110 22.23 -3.38 4.72
CA ARG A 110 22.78 -3.20 3.37
C ARG A 110 21.72 -3.36 2.28
N LEU A 111 20.90 -4.41 2.33
CA LEU A 111 19.83 -4.64 1.35
C LEU A 111 18.89 -3.45 1.24
N LYS A 112 18.40 -2.93 2.37
CA LYS A 112 17.44 -1.83 2.37
C LYS A 112 18.05 -0.52 1.93
N SER A 113 19.27 -0.23 2.38
CA SER A 113 19.97 0.98 1.95
C SER A 113 20.24 0.97 0.44
N LEU A 114 20.63 -0.18 -0.13
CA LEU A 114 20.74 -0.34 -1.59
C LEU A 114 19.40 -0.13 -2.31
N MET A 115 18.30 -0.64 -1.75
CA MET A 115 16.95 -0.43 -2.32
C MET A 115 16.51 1.04 -2.31
N GLN A 116 17.12 1.87 -1.45
CA GLN A 116 16.89 3.31 -1.38
C GLN A 116 17.91 4.10 -2.20
N GLY A 117 18.77 3.44 -2.98
CA GLY A 117 19.69 4.09 -3.90
C GLY A 117 21.06 4.42 -3.32
N LEU A 118 21.35 4.07 -2.07
CA LEU A 118 22.68 4.27 -1.47
C LEU A 118 23.71 3.32 -2.11
N THR A 119 24.93 3.82 -2.27
CA THR A 119 26.10 3.07 -2.70
C THR A 119 26.65 2.20 -1.57
N ASN A 120 27.47 1.19 -1.89
CA ASN A 120 28.10 0.37 -0.85
C ASN A 120 29.02 1.19 0.07
N GLU A 121 29.66 2.23 -0.46
CA GLU A 121 30.55 3.12 0.32
C GLU A 121 29.75 3.90 1.37
N GLU A 122 28.66 4.56 0.96
CA GLU A 122 27.76 5.26 1.89
C GLU A 122 27.15 4.31 2.93
N ILE A 123 26.85 3.07 2.54
CA ILE A 123 26.33 2.06 3.46
C ILE A 123 27.36 1.69 4.52
N ASP A 124 28.61 1.48 4.12
CA ASP A 124 29.68 1.08 5.03
C ASP A 124 30.02 2.21 6.01
N GLU A 125 29.87 3.48 5.60
CA GLU A 125 29.96 4.66 6.47
C GLU A 125 28.81 4.75 7.48
N LEU A 126 27.57 4.50 7.06
CA LEU A 126 26.38 4.57 7.93
C LEU A 126 26.17 3.35 8.82
N MET A 127 26.77 2.20 8.46
CA MET A 127 26.55 0.92 9.14
C MET A 127 26.80 0.99 10.67
N PRO A 128 27.89 1.57 11.18
CA PRO A 128 28.14 1.63 12.62
C PRO A 128 27.06 2.40 13.38
N ASP A 129 26.62 3.53 12.83
CA ASP A 129 25.60 4.40 13.45
C ASP A 129 24.23 3.70 13.48
N ILE A 130 23.86 3.02 12.38
CA ILE A 130 22.62 2.24 12.32
C ILE A 130 22.62 1.14 13.38
N ILE A 131 23.74 0.41 13.53
CA ILE A 131 23.86 -0.68 14.50
C ILE A 131 23.81 -0.14 15.92
N ALA A 132 24.53 0.95 16.20
CA ALA A 132 24.55 1.61 17.51
C ALA A 132 23.17 2.15 17.89
N PHE A 133 22.44 2.73 16.93
CA PHE A 133 21.08 3.21 17.15
C PHE A 133 20.11 2.06 17.44
N ALA A 134 20.18 0.97 16.64
CA ALA A 134 19.29 -0.19 16.78
C ALA A 134 19.44 -0.88 18.15
N ASP A 135 20.65 -0.85 18.72
CA ASP A 135 20.93 -1.33 20.08
C ASP A 135 20.45 -2.78 20.29
N ILE A 136 20.89 -3.66 19.38
CA ILE A 136 20.57 -5.11 19.36
C ILE A 136 21.80 -5.99 19.65
N GLY A 137 22.96 -5.39 19.92
CA GLY A 137 24.21 -6.10 20.21
C GLY A 137 24.62 -7.12 19.14
N ASP A 138 25.15 -8.26 19.58
CA ASP A 138 25.66 -9.33 18.72
C ASP A 138 24.59 -9.98 17.83
N PHE A 139 23.30 -9.73 18.08
CA PHE A 139 22.24 -10.22 17.21
C PHE A 139 22.31 -9.61 15.81
N VAL A 140 23.00 -8.50 15.60
CA VAL A 140 23.16 -7.89 14.27
C VAL A 140 23.69 -8.88 13.22
N ASP A 141 24.54 -9.81 13.63
CA ASP A 141 25.12 -10.85 12.76
C ASP A 141 24.32 -12.17 12.80
N GLN A 142 23.16 -12.19 13.47
CA GLN A 142 22.22 -13.31 13.49
C GLN A 142 21.05 -13.10 12.51
N PRO A 143 20.51 -14.19 11.91
CA PRO A 143 19.34 -14.10 11.04
C PRO A 143 18.12 -13.46 11.72
N VAL A 144 17.43 -12.54 11.04
CA VAL A 144 16.30 -11.78 11.60
C VAL A 144 15.13 -12.67 12.05
N LYS A 145 15.00 -13.90 11.54
CA LYS A 145 14.02 -14.88 12.05
C LYS A 145 14.17 -15.20 13.54
N SER A 146 15.35 -15.00 14.14
CA SER A 146 15.57 -15.22 15.59
C SER A 146 15.23 -13.99 16.44
N TYR A 147 14.93 -12.85 15.81
CA TYR A 147 14.73 -11.59 16.53
C TYR A 147 13.34 -11.54 17.20
N SER A 148 13.28 -10.89 18.36
CA SER A 148 12.01 -10.47 18.94
C SER A 148 11.31 -9.44 18.03
N SER A 149 10.01 -9.18 18.25
CA SER A 149 9.30 -8.09 17.58
C SER A 149 9.92 -6.72 17.87
N GLY A 150 10.41 -6.51 19.09
CA GLY A 150 11.12 -5.29 19.50
C GLY A 150 12.40 -5.09 18.67
N MET A 151 13.28 -6.08 18.62
CA MET A 151 14.53 -5.98 17.85
C MET A 151 14.30 -5.71 16.36
N ARG A 152 13.30 -6.37 15.76
CA ARG A 152 12.92 -6.12 14.36
C ARG A 152 12.49 -4.68 14.13
N SER A 153 11.72 -4.14 15.07
CA SER A 153 11.22 -2.76 14.98
C SER A 153 12.34 -1.75 15.21
N ARG A 154 13.24 -2.01 16.17
CA ARG A 154 14.43 -1.18 16.42
C ARG A 154 15.33 -1.09 15.20
N LEU A 155 15.69 -2.24 14.62
CA LEU A 155 16.51 -2.28 13.41
C LEU A 155 15.79 -1.61 12.22
N GLY A 156 14.49 -1.85 12.08
CA GLY A 156 13.67 -1.22 11.04
C GLY A 156 13.68 0.30 11.14
N PHE A 157 13.48 0.84 12.35
CA PHE A 157 13.51 2.28 12.62
C PHE A 157 14.91 2.85 12.40
N ALA A 158 15.95 2.20 12.95
CA ALA A 158 17.34 2.62 12.81
C ALA A 158 17.72 2.79 11.34
N ILE A 159 17.43 1.80 10.50
CA ILE A 159 17.71 1.88 9.05
C ILE A 159 16.98 3.09 8.44
N ALA A 160 15.68 3.22 8.69
CA ALA A 160 14.86 4.24 8.05
C ALA A 160 15.25 5.68 8.40
N VAL A 161 15.73 5.94 9.62
CA VAL A 161 16.15 7.29 10.04
C VAL A 161 17.58 7.64 9.66
N HIS A 162 18.42 6.67 9.28
CA HIS A 162 19.79 6.96 8.79
C HIS A 162 19.87 7.08 7.26
N ILE A 163 18.81 6.68 6.54
CA ILE A 163 18.71 6.89 5.08
C ILE A 163 18.36 8.37 4.74
N ASN A 164 18.05 9.21 5.74
CA ASN A 164 17.78 10.64 5.58
C ASN A 164 16.68 10.98 4.53
N PRO A 165 15.49 10.37 4.61
CA PRO A 165 14.42 10.59 3.63
C PRO A 165 13.88 12.02 3.65
N ASP A 166 13.21 12.42 2.57
CA ASP A 166 12.44 13.67 2.52
C ASP A 166 11.12 13.58 3.30
N ILE A 167 10.52 12.39 3.27
CA ILE A 167 9.23 12.08 3.90
C ILE A 167 9.37 10.81 4.74
N LEU A 168 9.26 10.94 6.05
CA LEU A 168 9.31 9.80 6.97
C LEU A 168 7.89 9.39 7.38
N ILE A 169 7.55 8.12 7.16
CA ILE A 169 6.24 7.56 7.51
C ILE A 169 6.44 6.56 8.64
N ILE A 170 5.77 6.75 9.76
CA ILE A 170 5.91 5.90 10.95
C ILE A 170 4.55 5.27 11.26
N ASP A 171 4.42 3.97 11.04
CA ASP A 171 3.19 3.19 11.26
C ASP A 171 3.32 2.26 12.48
N GLU A 172 2.78 2.72 13.62
CA GLU A 172 2.74 2.01 14.91
C GLU A 172 4.11 1.55 15.46
N ALA A 173 5.21 1.99 14.86
CA ALA A 173 6.56 1.49 15.16
C ALA A 173 7.17 2.02 16.47
N LEU A 174 6.58 3.03 17.12
CA LEU A 174 7.09 3.57 18.39
C LEU A 174 6.63 2.81 19.64
N SER A 175 5.71 1.85 19.51
CA SER A 175 5.15 1.13 20.67
C SER A 175 5.90 -0.17 21.00
N VAL A 176 7.02 -0.42 20.33
CA VAL A 176 7.77 -1.68 20.32
C VAL A 176 9.21 -1.40 20.73
N GLY A 177 9.45 -1.24 22.03
CA GLY A 177 10.74 -0.90 22.60
C GLY A 177 10.68 -0.71 24.11
N ASP A 178 11.82 -0.39 24.72
CA ASP A 178 11.87 0.16 26.08
C ASP A 178 11.78 1.69 26.02
N ASP A 179 11.60 2.33 27.18
CA ASP A 179 11.47 3.78 27.28
C ASP A 179 12.72 4.52 26.76
N THR A 180 13.91 3.93 26.91
CA THR A 180 15.18 4.49 26.43
C THR A 180 15.19 4.57 24.90
N PHE A 181 14.81 3.49 24.21
CA PHE A 181 14.72 3.46 22.75
C PHE A 181 13.61 4.37 22.24
N TYR A 182 12.47 4.42 22.95
CA TYR A 182 11.39 5.35 22.63
C TYR A 182 11.89 6.81 22.65
N GLN A 183 12.67 7.19 23.66
CA GLN A 183 13.24 8.54 23.73
C GLN A 183 14.20 8.81 22.56
N LYS A 184 15.10 7.86 22.21
CA LYS A 184 15.97 7.96 21.02
C LYS A 184 15.15 8.23 19.75
N CYS A 185 14.02 7.54 19.57
CA CYS A 185 13.14 7.75 18.42
C CYS A 185 12.48 9.13 18.42
N VAL A 186 12.01 9.61 19.58
CA VAL A 186 11.41 10.94 19.72
C VAL A 186 12.43 12.04 19.43
N ASP A 187 13.65 11.90 19.93
CA ASP A 187 14.73 12.86 19.70
C ASP A 187 15.06 12.93 18.19
N LYS A 188 15.18 11.78 17.52
CA LYS A 188 15.44 11.74 16.07
C LYS A 188 14.28 12.30 15.23
N ILE A 189 13.03 12.08 15.65
CA ILE A 189 11.86 12.70 15.02
C ILE A 189 11.91 14.22 15.19
N THR A 190 12.28 14.72 16.37
CA THR A 190 12.43 16.15 16.63
C THR A 190 13.51 16.77 15.75
N GLU A 191 14.67 16.13 15.64
CA GLU A 191 15.77 16.52 14.74
C GLU A 191 15.28 16.64 13.29
N PHE A 192 14.56 15.64 12.78
CA PHE A 192 13.99 15.69 11.43
C PHE A 192 12.96 16.80 11.24
N LYS A 193 12.18 17.14 12.26
CA LYS A 193 11.29 18.30 12.21
C LYS A 193 12.09 19.61 12.11
N GLU A 194 13.16 19.74 12.87
CA GLU A 194 14.05 20.92 12.84
C GLU A 194 14.78 21.07 11.49
N GLU A 195 15.12 19.96 10.84
CA GLU A 195 15.66 19.90 9.48
C GLU A 195 14.62 20.20 8.38
N GLY A 196 13.34 20.34 8.73
CA GLY A 196 12.26 20.61 7.78
C GLY A 196 11.81 19.39 6.98
N LYS A 197 12.07 18.17 7.47
CA LYS A 197 11.55 16.92 6.89
C LYS A 197 10.05 16.80 7.14
N THR A 198 9.32 16.22 6.19
CA THR A 198 7.89 15.95 6.36
C THR A 198 7.69 14.61 7.03
N ILE A 199 6.82 14.52 8.04
CA ILE A 199 6.60 13.28 8.79
C ILE A 199 5.13 12.91 8.78
N ILE A 200 4.80 11.65 8.50
CA ILE A 200 3.45 11.10 8.64
C ILE A 200 3.47 10.09 9.77
N PHE A 201 2.77 10.41 10.86
CA PHE A 201 2.78 9.62 12.07
C PHE A 201 1.44 8.91 12.28
N VAL A 202 1.41 7.59 12.15
CA VAL A 202 0.23 6.76 12.37
C VAL A 202 0.32 6.13 13.76
N SER A 203 -0.58 6.53 14.65
CA SER A 203 -0.60 6.01 16.02
C SER A 203 -2.01 5.92 16.59
N HIS A 204 -2.21 4.93 17.44
CA HIS A 204 -3.38 4.79 18.29
C HIS A 204 -3.27 5.59 19.60
N SER A 205 -2.08 6.08 19.95
CA SER A 205 -1.83 6.89 21.14
C SER A 205 -2.04 8.37 20.86
N LEU A 206 -3.14 8.93 21.38
CA LEU A 206 -3.40 10.37 21.27
C LEU A 206 -2.33 11.21 21.95
N LYS A 207 -1.69 10.71 23.01
CA LYS A 207 -0.61 11.42 23.68
C LYS A 207 0.61 11.60 22.75
N GLN A 208 0.96 10.56 21.99
CA GLN A 208 2.06 10.66 21.02
C GLN A 208 1.72 11.63 19.89
N ILE A 209 0.48 11.56 19.38
CA ILE A 209 -0.03 12.47 18.35
C ILE A 209 0.02 13.93 18.84
N GLU A 210 -0.49 14.20 20.04
CA GLU A 210 -0.50 15.53 20.67
C GLU A 210 0.89 16.10 20.91
N MET A 211 1.90 15.24 21.07
CA MET A 211 3.29 15.64 21.34
C MET A 211 4.11 15.86 20.07
N LEU A 212 3.90 15.05 19.03
CA LEU A 212 4.77 15.01 17.85
C LEU A 212 4.19 15.73 16.63
N CYS A 213 2.87 15.82 16.51
CA CYS A 213 2.21 16.25 15.28
C CYS A 213 1.74 17.70 15.32
N ASP A 214 1.89 18.40 14.20
CA ASP A 214 1.41 19.78 14.03
C ASP A 214 -0.05 19.78 13.60
N LYS A 215 -0.40 18.87 12.67
CA LYS A 215 -1.77 18.62 12.22
C LYS A 215 -2.15 17.17 12.38
N VAL A 216 -3.45 16.91 12.36
CA VAL A 216 -4.02 15.57 12.43
C VAL A 216 -5.12 15.39 11.40
N ALA A 217 -5.11 14.25 10.73
CA ALA A 217 -6.20 13.75 9.91
C ALA A 217 -6.89 12.58 10.62
N TRP A 218 -8.17 12.77 10.93
CA TRP A 218 -9.04 11.73 11.50
C TRP A 218 -9.76 10.98 10.39
N ILE A 219 -9.40 9.71 10.22
CA ILE A 219 -10.02 8.80 9.24
C ILE A 219 -10.93 7.81 9.99
N ASN A 220 -12.15 7.63 9.50
CA ASN A 220 -13.14 6.72 10.09
C ASN A 220 -13.89 5.92 9.03
N TYR A 221 -13.65 4.60 8.99
CA TYR A 221 -14.25 3.68 8.01
C TYR A 221 -14.10 4.16 6.55
N GLY A 222 -12.90 4.56 6.16
CA GLY A 222 -12.55 4.98 4.80
C GLY A 222 -12.87 6.42 4.45
N GLU A 223 -13.48 7.20 5.35
CA GLU A 223 -13.76 8.62 5.14
C GLU A 223 -12.81 9.48 5.99
N LEU A 224 -12.31 10.57 5.41
CA LEU A 224 -11.68 11.64 6.17
C LEU A 224 -12.76 12.45 6.89
N LYS A 225 -12.84 12.33 8.21
CA LYS A 225 -13.84 13.02 9.03
C LYS A 225 -13.46 14.45 9.36
N MET A 226 -12.18 14.67 9.58
CA MET A 226 -11.64 15.97 9.95
C MET A 226 -10.15 16.01 9.67
N VAL A 227 -9.64 17.15 9.22
CA VAL A 227 -8.21 17.44 9.14
C VAL A 227 -7.98 18.87 9.63
N GLY A 228 -6.95 19.09 10.43
CA GLY A 228 -6.68 20.40 11.03
C GLY A 228 -5.67 20.35 12.15
N GLU A 229 -5.65 21.40 12.97
CA GLU A 229 -4.75 21.53 14.12
C GLU A 229 -4.90 20.36 15.11
N THR A 230 -3.77 19.84 15.57
CA THR A 230 -3.73 18.64 16.42
C THR A 230 -4.70 18.71 17.61
N LYS A 231 -4.68 19.81 18.38
CA LYS A 231 -5.51 19.97 19.58
C LYS A 231 -7.01 19.93 19.29
N GLU A 232 -7.45 20.48 18.16
CA GLU A 232 -8.85 20.53 17.79
C GLU A 232 -9.35 19.13 17.37
N VAL A 233 -8.60 18.48 16.49
CA VAL A 233 -8.98 17.18 15.94
C VAL A 233 -8.90 16.09 17.00
N THR A 234 -7.87 16.07 17.86
CA THR A 234 -7.78 15.08 18.94
C THR A 234 -8.88 15.25 19.98
N LYS A 235 -9.33 16.49 20.26
CA LYS A 235 -10.49 16.74 21.12
C LYS A 235 -11.76 16.12 20.55
N LYS A 236 -12.06 16.37 19.27
CA LYS A 236 -13.23 15.80 18.58
C LYS A 236 -13.18 14.27 18.51
N TYR A 237 -11.99 13.73 18.26
CA TYR A 237 -11.81 12.28 18.29
C TYR A 237 -11.97 11.68 19.69
N ARG A 238 -11.54 12.38 20.74
CA ARG A 238 -11.74 11.98 22.14
C ARG A 238 -13.23 11.96 22.50
N GLU A 239 -13.99 12.96 22.08
CA GLU A 239 -15.45 13.00 22.22
C GLU A 239 -16.10 11.77 21.54
N PHE A 240 -15.70 11.47 20.29
CA PHE A 240 -16.18 10.29 19.56
C PHE A 240 -15.84 8.98 20.29
N THR A 241 -14.59 8.79 20.72
CA THR A 241 -14.18 7.54 21.39
C THR A 241 -14.85 7.36 22.75
N GLN A 242 -15.08 8.43 23.50
CA GLN A 242 -15.83 8.40 24.75
C GLN A 242 -17.29 8.03 24.52
N TRP A 243 -17.94 8.65 23.52
CA TRP A 243 -19.30 8.28 23.11
C TRP A 243 -19.37 6.80 22.71
N PHE A 244 -18.46 6.36 21.83
CA PHE A 244 -18.45 4.97 21.35
C PHE A 244 -18.24 3.98 22.51
N LYS A 245 -17.37 4.29 23.48
CA LYS A 245 -17.15 3.44 24.67
C LYS A 245 -18.40 3.29 25.53
N LYS A 246 -19.23 4.33 25.66
CA LYS A 246 -20.47 4.33 26.45
C LYS A 246 -21.59 3.48 25.83
N LEU A 247 -21.55 3.20 24.54
CA LEU A 247 -22.54 2.35 23.86
C LEU A 247 -22.55 0.91 24.40
N SER A 248 -23.74 0.31 24.45
CA SER A 248 -23.91 -1.11 24.73
C SER A 248 -23.26 -1.97 23.64
N LYS A 249 -23.00 -3.25 23.94
CA LYS A 249 -22.43 -4.20 22.96
C LYS A 249 -23.29 -4.30 21.69
N LYS A 250 -24.62 -4.26 21.83
CA LYS A 250 -25.57 -4.31 20.71
C LYS A 250 -25.50 -3.06 19.84
N GLU A 251 -25.41 -1.88 20.45
CA GLU A 251 -25.29 -0.60 19.73
C GLU A 251 -23.94 -0.47 19.02
N LYS A 252 -22.84 -0.87 19.67
CA LYS A 252 -21.51 -0.93 19.03
C LYS A 252 -21.53 -1.80 17.78
N HIS A 253 -22.07 -3.01 17.90
CA HIS A 253 -22.17 -3.92 16.78
C HIS A 253 -23.06 -3.39 15.65
N LYS A 254 -24.19 -2.75 15.99
CA LYS A 254 -25.07 -2.09 15.02
C LYS A 254 -24.32 -0.97 14.27
N PHE A 255 -23.65 -0.08 14.99
CA PHE A 255 -22.86 1.01 14.41
C PHE A 255 -21.76 0.49 13.48
N GLU A 256 -20.98 -0.50 13.92
CA GLU A 256 -19.93 -1.11 13.10
C GLU A 256 -20.49 -1.76 11.84
N THR A 257 -21.64 -2.43 11.93
CA THR A 257 -22.30 -3.10 10.80
C THR A 257 -22.81 -2.08 9.79
N GLU A 258 -23.42 -0.99 10.24
CA GLU A 258 -23.86 0.11 9.39
C GLU A 258 -22.68 0.75 8.65
N ARG A 259 -21.58 1.05 9.36
CA ARG A 259 -20.38 1.63 8.72
C ARG A 259 -19.72 0.68 7.73
N LYS A 260 -19.63 -0.62 8.05
CA LYS A 260 -19.13 -1.64 7.11
C LYS A 260 -20.05 -1.83 5.91
N SER A 261 -21.36 -1.65 6.08
CA SER A 261 -22.32 -1.67 4.97
C SER A 261 -22.08 -0.50 4.01
N VAL A 262 -21.82 0.70 4.52
CA VAL A 262 -21.42 1.87 3.71
C VAL A 262 -20.15 1.55 2.90
N GLN A 263 -19.12 0.98 3.54
CA GLN A 263 -17.89 0.58 2.85
C GLN A 263 -18.10 -0.47 1.75
N LYS A 264 -19.11 -1.33 1.86
CA LYS A 264 -19.42 -2.33 0.82
C LYS A 264 -20.26 -1.77 -0.31
N ASN A 265 -21.15 -0.83 0.00
CA ASN A 265 -22.12 -0.28 -0.95
C ASN A 265 -21.66 1.04 -1.58
N PHE A 266 -20.47 1.53 -1.23
CA PHE A 266 -19.91 2.73 -1.83
C PHE A 266 -19.79 2.58 -3.35
N SER A 267 -20.30 3.55 -4.09
CA SER A 267 -20.30 3.58 -5.55
C SER A 267 -19.43 4.72 -6.04
N ILE A 268 -18.33 4.35 -6.68
CA ILE A 268 -17.38 5.31 -7.22
C ILE A 268 -17.98 6.22 -8.30
N LYS A 269 -18.92 5.69 -9.09
CA LYS A 269 -19.64 6.46 -10.11
C LYS A 269 -20.51 7.54 -9.48
N ASN A 270 -21.20 7.20 -8.40
CA ASN A 270 -22.05 8.15 -7.68
C ASN A 270 -21.20 9.22 -7.00
N TYR A 271 -20.08 8.82 -6.40
CA TYR A 271 -19.13 9.75 -5.77
C TYR A 271 -18.52 10.71 -6.80
N GLN A 272 -18.03 10.21 -7.94
CA GLN A 272 -17.51 11.04 -9.03
C GLN A 272 -18.57 12.04 -9.54
N LYS A 273 -19.83 11.59 -9.69
CA LYS A 273 -20.94 12.46 -10.08
C LYS A 273 -21.15 13.59 -9.08
N GLN A 274 -21.16 13.27 -7.78
CA GLN A 274 -21.29 14.28 -6.71
C GLN A 274 -20.17 15.31 -6.75
N ILE A 275 -18.91 14.88 -6.89
CA ILE A 275 -17.76 15.79 -7.01
C ILE A 275 -17.85 16.66 -8.27
N THR A 276 -18.29 16.09 -9.39
CA THR A 276 -18.46 16.84 -10.65
C THR A 276 -19.55 17.91 -10.50
N GLU A 277 -20.70 17.55 -9.91
CA GLU A 277 -21.80 18.50 -9.66
C GLU A 277 -21.40 19.62 -8.70
N GLN A 278 -20.59 19.31 -7.67
CA GLN A 278 -20.08 20.31 -6.75
C GLN A 278 -19.12 21.28 -7.47
N ALA A 279 -18.14 20.76 -8.21
CA ALA A 279 -17.20 21.58 -8.95
C ALA A 279 -17.89 22.48 -10.00
N GLN A 280 -18.93 21.98 -10.68
CA GLN A 280 -19.73 22.76 -11.62
C GLN A 280 -20.49 23.92 -10.97
N LYS A 281 -20.91 23.77 -9.70
CA LYS A 281 -21.56 24.85 -8.95
C LYS A 281 -20.56 25.92 -8.51
N GLU A 282 -19.35 25.51 -8.15
CA GLU A 282 -18.28 26.42 -7.73
C GLU A 282 -17.67 27.18 -8.92
N HIS A 283 -17.62 26.55 -10.10
CA HIS A 283 -17.03 27.10 -11.33
C HIS A 283 -17.97 26.96 -12.54
N PRO A 284 -19.10 27.70 -12.59
CA PRO A 284 -20.13 27.52 -13.63
C PRO A 284 -19.66 27.86 -15.05
N ASP A 285 -18.64 28.70 -15.20
CA ASP A 285 -18.11 29.12 -16.51
C ASP A 285 -17.18 28.10 -17.16
N GLU A 286 -16.74 27.08 -16.41
CA GLU A 286 -15.77 26.10 -16.86
C GLU A 286 -16.45 24.87 -17.48
N LYS A 287 -16.41 24.78 -18.82
CA LYS A 287 -17.11 23.72 -19.56
C LYS A 287 -16.46 22.33 -19.45
N ASP A 288 -15.17 22.27 -19.12
CA ASP A 288 -14.37 21.03 -19.16
C ASP A 288 -14.29 20.30 -17.81
N ILE A 289 -15.06 20.73 -16.80
CA ILE A 289 -15.03 20.14 -15.45
C ILE A 289 -15.20 18.60 -15.46
N PRO A 290 -16.18 18.01 -16.18
CA PRO A 290 -16.35 16.56 -16.16
C PRO A 290 -15.11 15.80 -16.66
N ALA A 291 -14.46 16.32 -17.70
CA ALA A 291 -13.25 15.72 -18.26
C ALA A 291 -12.06 15.87 -17.30
N LYS A 292 -11.91 17.03 -16.65
CA LYS A 292 -10.88 17.27 -15.62
C LYS A 292 -11.04 16.35 -14.42
N ILE A 293 -12.25 16.22 -13.87
CA ILE A 293 -12.54 15.31 -12.76
C ILE A 293 -12.29 13.86 -13.16
N HIS A 294 -12.73 13.44 -14.36
CA HIS A 294 -12.42 12.10 -14.85
C HIS A 294 -10.90 11.85 -14.94
N LYS A 295 -10.14 12.82 -15.46
CA LYS A 295 -8.67 12.74 -15.51
C LYS A 295 -8.05 12.69 -14.12
N GLN A 296 -8.57 13.43 -13.15
CA GLN A 296 -8.10 13.38 -11.75
C GLN A 296 -8.34 12.01 -11.12
N PHE A 297 -9.48 11.37 -11.42
CA PHE A 297 -9.81 10.06 -10.87
C PHE A 297 -9.01 8.91 -11.49
N TYR A 298 -8.73 8.97 -12.80
CA TYR A 298 -8.21 7.82 -13.54
C TYR A 298 -6.86 8.05 -14.22
N GLY A 299 -6.38 9.29 -14.30
CA GLY A 299 -5.19 9.66 -15.07
C GLY A 299 -3.87 9.13 -14.50
N SER A 300 -3.78 8.95 -13.18
CA SER A 300 -2.60 8.41 -12.49
C SER A 300 -2.76 6.93 -12.11
N VAL A 301 -3.87 6.29 -12.48
CA VAL A 301 -4.18 4.92 -12.08
C VAL A 301 -3.69 3.94 -13.15
N ILE A 302 -2.84 3.00 -12.75
CA ILE A 302 -2.48 1.86 -13.60
C ILE A 302 -3.63 0.86 -13.53
N SER A 303 -4.30 0.59 -14.66
CA SER A 303 -5.40 -0.39 -14.70
C SER A 303 -4.88 -1.80 -14.36
N GLU A 304 -5.30 -2.36 -13.23
CA GLU A 304 -5.01 -3.75 -12.85
C GLU A 304 -5.72 -4.78 -13.75
N LYS A 305 -6.77 -4.37 -14.49
CA LYS A 305 -7.52 -5.26 -15.39
C LYS A 305 -6.96 -5.18 -16.80
N MET A 306 -6.61 -6.34 -17.35
CA MET A 306 -6.20 -6.48 -18.74
C MET A 306 -7.33 -6.04 -19.67
N SER A 307 -6.98 -5.27 -20.70
CA SER A 307 -7.89 -5.01 -21.82
C SER A 307 -8.40 -6.32 -22.41
N ILE A 308 -9.62 -6.31 -22.96
CA ILE A 308 -10.22 -7.47 -23.65
C ILE A 308 -9.27 -8.00 -24.73
N TRP A 309 -8.55 -7.10 -25.43
CA TRP A 309 -7.53 -7.46 -26.41
C TRP A 309 -6.38 -8.27 -25.79
N ASN A 310 -5.89 -7.84 -24.63
CA ASN A 310 -4.82 -8.55 -23.92
C ASN A 310 -5.33 -9.90 -23.39
N GLN A 311 -6.59 -9.99 -22.97
CA GLN A 311 -7.19 -11.26 -22.55
C GLN A 311 -7.29 -12.25 -23.73
N LEU A 312 -7.78 -11.79 -24.89
CA LEU A 312 -7.85 -12.60 -26.11
C LEU A 312 -6.46 -13.05 -26.56
N LEU A 313 -5.48 -12.15 -26.55
CA LEU A 313 -4.09 -12.48 -26.86
C LEU A 313 -3.53 -13.54 -25.90
N THR A 314 -3.80 -13.40 -24.60
CA THR A 314 -3.35 -14.37 -23.59
C THR A 314 -3.96 -15.75 -23.83
N TRP A 315 -5.26 -15.80 -24.16
CA TRP A 315 -5.93 -17.05 -24.55
C TRP A 315 -5.36 -17.65 -25.84
N ALA A 316 -5.07 -16.82 -26.85
CA ALA A 316 -4.47 -17.26 -28.10
C ALA A 316 -3.07 -17.86 -27.87
N VAL A 317 -2.24 -17.19 -27.07
CA VAL A 317 -0.91 -17.70 -26.69
C VAL A 317 -1.02 -19.00 -25.89
N LEU A 318 -1.96 -19.09 -24.95
CA LEU A 318 -2.19 -20.31 -24.17
C LEU A 318 -2.58 -21.49 -25.08
N ILE A 319 -3.53 -21.28 -26.00
CA ILE A 319 -3.98 -22.30 -26.96
C ILE A 319 -2.81 -22.73 -27.85
N LEU A 320 -2.01 -21.78 -28.32
CA LEU A 320 -0.84 -22.05 -29.13
C LEU A 320 0.20 -22.88 -28.36
N VAL A 321 0.53 -22.50 -27.12
CA VAL A 321 1.46 -23.28 -26.26
C VAL A 321 0.95 -24.69 -26.03
N VAL A 322 -0.34 -24.86 -25.72
CA VAL A 322 -0.96 -26.18 -25.55
C VAL A 322 -0.89 -26.98 -26.85
N PHE A 323 -1.17 -26.37 -28.00
CA PHE A 323 -1.05 -27.01 -29.31
C PHE A 323 0.39 -27.49 -29.57
N PHE A 324 1.41 -26.66 -29.38
CA PHE A 324 2.81 -27.05 -29.55
C PHE A 324 3.23 -28.15 -28.56
N CYS A 325 2.77 -28.10 -27.30
CA CYS A 325 3.00 -29.18 -26.33
C CYS A 325 2.37 -30.50 -26.80
N LEU A 326 1.14 -30.47 -27.32
CA LEU A 326 0.46 -31.65 -27.82
C LEU A 326 1.09 -32.20 -29.11
N VAL A 327 1.57 -31.34 -30.01
CA VAL A 327 2.36 -31.75 -31.19
C VAL A 327 3.65 -32.44 -30.73
N ASN A 328 4.35 -31.87 -29.76
CA ASN A 328 5.59 -32.45 -29.23
C ASN A 328 5.34 -33.80 -28.54
N VAL A 329 4.24 -33.93 -27.79
CA VAL A 329 3.87 -35.20 -27.12
C VAL A 329 3.38 -36.26 -28.11
N SER A 330 2.71 -35.87 -29.19
CA SER A 330 2.16 -36.83 -30.16
C SER A 330 3.23 -37.44 -31.08
N GLY A 331 4.41 -36.82 -31.17
CA GLY A 331 5.52 -37.28 -32.00
C GLY A 331 5.37 -36.98 -33.50
N HIS A 332 4.30 -36.29 -33.89
CA HIS A 332 4.04 -35.89 -35.28
C HIS A 332 4.72 -34.56 -35.63
N SER A 333 5.05 -34.36 -36.92
CA SER A 333 5.55 -33.07 -37.39
C SER A 333 4.44 -32.01 -37.37
N LEU A 334 4.83 -30.74 -37.24
CA LEU A 334 3.86 -29.63 -37.17
C LEU A 334 2.94 -29.59 -38.40
N GLN A 335 3.51 -29.85 -39.57
CA GLN A 335 2.81 -29.84 -40.85
C GLN A 335 1.78 -30.97 -40.93
N HIS A 336 2.14 -32.18 -40.48
CA HIS A 336 1.23 -33.32 -40.45
C HIS A 336 0.04 -33.09 -39.50
N VAL A 337 0.26 -32.45 -38.36
CA VAL A 337 -0.79 -32.10 -37.41
C VAL A 337 -1.73 -31.03 -37.95
N ILE A 338 -1.22 -30.05 -38.70
CA ILE A 338 -2.04 -29.02 -39.36
C ILE A 338 -2.96 -29.66 -40.41
N ASP A 339 -2.43 -30.59 -41.21
CA ASP A 339 -3.20 -31.27 -42.26
C ASP A 339 -4.16 -32.34 -41.70
N ASN A 340 -3.81 -32.96 -40.56
CA ASN A 340 -4.57 -34.03 -39.90
C ASN A 340 -4.74 -33.76 -38.39
N PRO A 341 -5.66 -32.86 -37.99
CA PRO A 341 -5.80 -32.42 -36.60
C PRO A 341 -6.20 -33.54 -35.61
N THR A 342 -6.79 -34.64 -36.09
CA THR A 342 -7.12 -35.81 -35.26
C THR A 342 -5.88 -36.59 -34.78
N SER A 343 -4.74 -36.44 -35.48
CA SER A 343 -3.48 -37.12 -35.14
C SER A 343 -2.87 -36.68 -33.80
N ILE A 344 -3.26 -35.51 -33.30
CA ILE A 344 -2.82 -34.97 -31.99
C ILE A 344 -3.20 -35.90 -30.84
N VAL A 345 -4.36 -36.56 -30.93
CA VAL A 345 -4.93 -37.41 -29.88
C VAL A 345 -4.46 -38.86 -30.02
N HIS A 346 -3.85 -39.20 -31.14
CA HIS A 346 -3.33 -40.52 -31.46
C HIS A 346 -1.80 -40.47 -31.55
N PRO A 347 -1.09 -40.56 -30.40
CA PRO A 347 0.36 -40.55 -30.40
C PRO A 347 0.88 -41.68 -31.28
N SER A 348 1.85 -41.39 -32.14
CA SER A 348 2.48 -42.42 -32.95
C SER A 348 3.28 -43.33 -32.02
N HIS A 349 2.84 -44.57 -31.83
CA HIS A 349 3.55 -45.59 -31.03
C HIS A 349 4.86 -46.06 -31.66
N THR A 350 5.28 -45.48 -32.79
CA THR A 350 6.54 -45.82 -33.46
C THR A 350 7.70 -45.10 -32.80
N LEU A 351 8.20 -45.67 -31.70
CA LEU A 351 9.62 -45.55 -31.34
C LEU A 351 10.42 -46.23 -32.46
N HIS A 352 10.84 -45.48 -33.48
CA HIS A 352 11.94 -45.93 -34.32
C HIS A 352 13.22 -45.90 -33.49
N LEU A 353 13.53 -47.02 -32.84
CA LEU A 353 14.88 -47.27 -32.37
C LEU A 353 15.81 -47.27 -33.59
N PRO A 354 16.98 -46.60 -33.53
CA PRO A 354 17.89 -46.55 -34.65
C PRO A 354 18.44 -47.97 -34.91
N GLY A 355 18.10 -48.53 -36.07
CA GLY A 355 18.65 -49.79 -36.56
C GLY A 355 17.72 -50.99 -36.47
N LYS A 356 16.77 -51.08 -37.41
CA LYS A 356 16.39 -52.31 -38.13
C LYS A 356 15.44 -51.92 -39.26
N GLU A 357 15.84 -52.28 -40.48
CA GLU A 357 15.06 -52.16 -41.72
C GLU A 357 13.72 -52.89 -41.65
#